data_AF-A0A9N8NH98-F1
#
_entry.id   AF-A0A9N8NH98-F1
#
_cell.length_a   1.000
_cell.length_b   1.000
_cell.length_c   1.000
_cell.angle_alpha   90.00
_cell.angle_beta   90.00
_cell.angle_gamma   90.00
#
_symmetry.space_group_name_H-M   'P 1'
#
loop_
_entity.id
_entity.type
_entity.pdbx_description
1 polymer ?
#
loop_
_entity_poly.entity_id
_entity_poly.type
_entity_poly.pdbx_seq_one_letter_code
_entity_poly.pdbx_strand_id
1 'polypeptide(L)'
;MIRLPFDLDTWSPGGTSRPVRLAKPYSGDNYGHHFPLIDGAEVAVIHTDGDPDRPVIIGAMHDSLHPDLVNNLNHTRNLIRTAAQNEMRMEDREGHEHIHLTTPFQTSELNLGHMVDGDRKERGQGAELRTDEHVAVRGAKGVLVSAEAQPGATGQQLDMEPGIALFEQALQQMQALADAAEAAQAVAADYTQQKALLEDTLKDLKKAGILVSAPAGVGIVSGGHLQLSAEQNLIATAGGNADVGVMKRLTVAAGDLLSFLAQKSGIKIFAAKGKVEIQAQGDEMALAALKDITISSTDGRLVLTAAKEVWIGAGGSYIRINAERIENGTPGDILEKCAYWGKQGPQTQSLAANGWEGTPFNEHFRVQLPNGEAAKNRAYILTRADGGEIHGVTDAEGLIGLQQGVSVEGLRIRFPDSSNGGIAS
;
A
#
# COMPACT_ATOMS: atom_id res chain seq x y z
N MET A 1 31.01 51.41 5.17
CA MET A 1 31.88 52.59 5.05
C MET A 1 32.35 52.70 3.62
N ILE A 2 32.75 53.87 3.19
CA ILE A 2 33.37 54.08 1.88
C ILE A 2 34.85 54.40 2.05
N ARG A 3 35.69 54.07 1.07
CA ARG A 3 37.08 54.55 0.98
C ARG A 3 37.16 55.45 -0.23
N LEU A 4 37.59 56.68 -0.03
CA LEU A 4 37.74 57.64 -1.12
C LEU A 4 39.11 57.44 -1.78
N PRO A 5 39.24 57.47 -3.11
CA PRO A 5 40.52 57.21 -3.79
C PRO A 5 41.65 58.19 -3.41
N PHE A 6 41.29 59.37 -2.93
CA PHE A 6 42.23 60.39 -2.45
C PHE A 6 42.57 60.29 -0.96
N ASP A 7 41.94 59.36 -0.23
CA ASP A 7 42.30 59.03 1.15
C ASP A 7 43.43 58.00 1.16
N LEU A 8 44.65 58.48 1.42
CA LEU A 8 45.89 57.70 1.41
C LEU A 8 46.24 57.11 2.78
N ASP A 9 45.46 57.43 3.82
CA ASP A 9 45.73 56.97 5.18
C ASP A 9 45.37 55.49 5.37
N THR A 10 46.04 54.85 6.33
CA THR A 10 45.77 53.45 6.67
C THR A 10 44.79 53.38 7.82
N TRP A 11 43.57 52.92 7.54
CA TRP A 11 42.51 52.76 8.54
C TRP A 11 42.29 51.28 8.86
N SER A 12 41.72 50.99 10.04
CA SER A 12 41.20 49.65 10.33
C SER A 12 40.03 49.31 9.38
N PRO A 13 39.79 48.03 9.05
CA PRO A 13 38.63 47.62 8.25
C PRO A 13 37.33 48.21 8.80
N GLY A 14 36.53 48.86 7.95
CA GLY A 14 35.31 49.55 8.37
C GLY A 14 35.51 50.86 9.13
N GLY A 15 36.73 51.41 9.18
CA GLY A 15 37.06 52.69 9.81
C GLY A 15 37.32 53.85 8.84
N THR A 16 37.17 53.65 7.53
CA THR A 16 37.56 54.60 6.47
C THR A 16 36.62 55.79 6.26
N SER A 17 35.43 55.79 6.85
CA SER A 17 34.48 56.90 6.78
C SER A 17 33.50 56.87 7.97
N ARG A 18 32.51 57.76 8.05
CA ARG A 18 31.27 57.49 8.81
C ARG A 18 30.29 56.67 7.95
N PRO A 19 29.26 56.02 8.54
CA PRO A 19 28.24 55.32 7.76
C PRO A 19 27.53 56.28 6.80
N VAL A 20 27.50 55.93 5.51
CA VAL A 20 26.84 56.70 4.45
C VAL A 20 25.58 55.96 4.02
N ARG A 21 24.49 56.71 3.76
CA ARG A 21 23.20 56.13 3.35
C ARG A 21 23.26 55.69 1.89
N LEU A 22 22.63 54.55 1.59
CA LEU A 22 22.40 54.05 0.23
C LEU A 22 20.97 54.40 -0.20
N ALA A 23 20.85 55.13 -1.31
CA ALA A 23 19.57 55.33 -1.99
C ALA A 23 19.09 54.01 -2.58
N LYS A 24 17.82 53.68 -2.36
CA LYS A 24 17.20 52.42 -2.78
C LYS A 24 15.98 52.70 -3.64
N PRO A 25 15.67 51.85 -4.64
CA PRO A 25 14.49 52.03 -5.48
C PRO A 25 13.17 52.10 -4.70
N TYR A 26 13.09 51.40 -3.56
CA TYR A 26 11.93 51.39 -2.67
C TYR A 26 12.38 51.18 -1.22
N SER A 27 11.82 51.93 -0.27
CA SER A 27 12.16 51.86 1.16
C SER A 27 11.02 52.34 2.06
N GLY A 28 10.83 51.70 3.21
CA GLY A 28 9.96 52.10 4.32
C GLY A 28 10.39 51.44 5.63
N ASP A 29 9.52 51.47 6.65
CA ASP A 29 9.89 51.05 8.03
C ASP A 29 10.29 49.57 8.15
N ASN A 30 9.56 48.66 7.48
CA ASN A 30 9.82 47.21 7.48
C ASN A 30 9.68 46.57 6.09
N TYR A 31 9.81 47.36 5.02
CA TYR A 31 9.73 46.92 3.63
C TYR A 31 10.67 47.74 2.73
N GLY A 32 11.02 47.21 1.56
CA GLY A 32 11.88 47.89 0.58
C GLY A 32 12.80 46.96 -0.20
N HIS A 33 13.76 47.54 -0.92
CA HIS A 33 14.83 46.79 -1.61
C HIS A 33 16.05 46.64 -0.68
N HIS A 34 16.31 45.43 -0.20
CA HIS A 34 17.35 45.16 0.80
C HIS A 34 18.52 44.32 0.26
N PHE A 35 19.20 44.84 -0.76
CA PHE A 35 20.50 44.31 -1.19
C PHE A 35 21.63 45.09 -0.49
N PRO A 36 22.38 44.47 0.43
CA PRO A 36 23.52 45.13 1.03
C PRO A 36 24.66 45.22 0.01
N LEU A 37 25.42 46.32 0.08
CA LEU A 37 26.71 46.39 -0.58
C LEU A 37 27.69 45.47 0.17
N ILE A 38 28.49 44.73 -0.59
CA ILE A 38 29.57 43.90 -0.06
C ILE A 38 30.88 44.70 -0.05
N ASP A 39 31.84 44.27 0.77
CA ASP A 39 33.17 44.88 0.77
C ASP A 39 33.80 44.82 -0.62
N GLY A 40 34.51 45.89 -1.00
CA GLY A 40 35.09 46.05 -2.33
C GLY A 40 34.12 46.50 -3.44
N ALA A 41 32.81 46.62 -3.17
CA ALA A 41 31.88 47.16 -4.17
C ALA A 41 32.18 48.62 -4.49
N GLU A 42 32.44 48.93 -5.76
CA GLU A 42 32.58 50.31 -6.23
C GLU A 42 31.21 50.99 -6.27
N VAL A 43 31.13 52.22 -5.77
CA VAL A 43 29.87 52.96 -5.64
C VAL A 43 30.01 54.40 -6.11
N ALA A 44 28.93 54.92 -6.69
CA ALA A 44 28.79 56.33 -6.98
C ALA A 44 28.21 57.06 -5.76
N VAL A 45 28.88 58.13 -5.34
CA VAL A 45 28.46 58.99 -4.22
C VAL A 45 28.12 60.37 -4.75
N ILE A 46 26.95 60.90 -4.35
CA ILE A 46 26.59 62.30 -4.54
C ILE A 46 26.47 63.01 -3.20
N HIS A 47 26.51 64.32 -3.25
CA HIS A 47 26.39 65.20 -2.10
C HIS A 47 25.07 65.97 -2.21
N THR A 48 24.23 65.85 -1.18
CA THR A 48 22.90 66.49 -1.19
C THR A 48 23.08 68.01 -1.26
N ASP A 49 22.45 68.68 -2.23
CA ASP A 49 22.60 70.12 -2.49
C ASP A 49 24.06 70.56 -2.73
N GLY A 50 24.95 69.64 -3.12
CA GLY A 50 26.38 69.91 -3.29
C GLY A 50 27.16 70.04 -1.97
N ASP A 51 26.55 69.71 -0.82
CA ASP A 51 27.17 69.78 0.50
C ASP A 51 28.05 68.54 0.79
N PRO A 52 29.39 68.69 0.87
CA PRO A 52 30.32 67.58 1.13
C PRO A 52 30.03 66.81 2.42
N ASP A 53 29.37 67.44 3.40
CA ASP A 53 29.03 66.82 4.69
C ASP A 53 27.76 65.94 4.62
N ARG A 54 27.07 65.92 3.48
CA ARG A 54 25.82 65.16 3.26
C ARG A 54 25.93 64.15 2.11
N PRO A 55 26.89 63.20 2.18
CA PRO A 55 27.06 62.19 1.14
C PRO A 55 25.90 61.17 1.16
N VAL A 56 25.54 60.69 -0.04
CA VAL A 56 24.59 59.61 -0.28
C VAL A 56 25.12 58.74 -1.41
N ILE A 57 25.15 57.43 -1.20
CA ILE A 57 25.45 56.47 -2.25
C ILE A 57 24.22 56.33 -3.14
N ILE A 58 24.38 56.47 -4.46
CA ILE A 58 23.28 56.42 -5.44
C ILE A 58 23.22 55.14 -6.27
N GLY A 59 24.29 54.34 -6.25
CA GLY A 59 24.35 53.08 -6.97
C GLY A 59 25.70 52.39 -6.81
N ALA A 60 25.73 51.10 -7.12
CA ALA A 60 26.96 50.33 -7.32
C ALA A 60 27.35 50.38 -8.81
N MET A 61 28.64 50.26 -9.10
CA MET A 61 29.18 50.29 -10.45
C MET A 61 29.90 49.00 -10.77
N HIS A 62 29.83 48.61 -12.05
CA HIS A 62 30.70 47.58 -12.62
C HIS A 62 32.01 48.22 -13.10
N ASP A 63 33.09 47.47 -13.00
CA ASP A 63 34.42 47.88 -13.43
C ASP A 63 35.03 46.82 -14.40
N SER A 64 36.27 47.02 -14.85
CA SER A 64 36.92 46.09 -15.78
C SER A 64 37.23 44.70 -15.19
N LEU A 65 37.34 44.59 -13.86
CA LEU A 65 37.57 43.35 -13.12
C LEU A 65 36.25 42.69 -12.69
N HIS A 66 35.20 43.48 -12.51
CA HIS A 66 33.85 43.07 -12.11
C HIS A 66 32.80 43.54 -13.14
N PRO A 67 32.83 42.99 -14.38
CA PRO A 67 31.91 43.42 -15.43
C PRO A 67 30.47 43.00 -15.16
N ASP A 68 29.53 43.67 -15.83
CA ASP A 68 28.14 43.25 -15.87
C ASP A 68 28.01 41.86 -16.53
N LEU A 69 27.15 41.03 -15.95
CA LEU A 69 26.86 39.68 -16.44
C LEU A 69 25.97 39.71 -17.69
N VAL A 70 25.22 40.80 -17.89
CA VAL A 70 24.44 41.06 -19.10
C VAL A 70 25.24 42.04 -19.98
N ASN A 71 25.54 41.61 -21.19
CA ASN A 71 26.32 42.34 -22.18
C ASN A 71 25.74 42.14 -23.59
N ASN A 72 26.43 42.65 -24.61
CA ASN A 72 25.99 42.59 -26.00
C ASN A 72 25.79 41.16 -26.53
N LEU A 73 26.47 40.15 -25.98
CA LEU A 73 26.35 38.74 -26.38
C LEU A 73 25.13 38.02 -25.75
N ASN A 74 24.47 38.64 -24.77
CA ASN A 74 23.29 38.11 -24.08
C ASN A 74 22.30 39.21 -23.70
N HIS A 75 22.16 40.21 -24.57
CA HIS A 75 21.41 41.45 -24.33
C HIS A 75 19.90 41.27 -24.16
N THR A 76 19.37 40.07 -24.43
CA THR A 76 17.96 39.69 -24.19
C THR A 76 17.73 39.09 -22.80
N ARG A 77 18.78 38.97 -21.97
CA ARG A 77 18.66 38.49 -20.58
C ARG A 77 18.52 39.63 -19.60
N ASN A 78 17.63 39.43 -18.66
CA ASN A 78 17.45 40.24 -17.47
C ASN A 78 17.82 39.39 -16.24
N LEU A 79 18.65 39.90 -15.34
CA LEU A 79 19.19 39.13 -14.22
C LEU A 79 19.20 39.94 -12.92
N ILE A 80 18.64 39.36 -11.87
CA ILE A 80 18.86 39.78 -10.48
C ILE A 80 19.66 38.67 -9.81
N ARG A 81 20.90 38.94 -9.42
CA ARG A 81 21.81 37.97 -8.80
C ARG A 81 22.38 38.51 -7.49
N THR A 82 22.29 37.72 -6.42
CA THR A 82 22.94 38.00 -5.13
C THR A 82 24.39 37.51 -5.12
N ALA A 83 25.21 37.98 -4.17
CA ALA A 83 26.61 37.55 -4.04
C ALA A 83 26.77 36.02 -3.82
N ALA A 84 25.78 35.39 -3.17
CA ALA A 84 25.72 33.94 -3.00
C ALA A 84 25.14 33.21 -4.22
N GLN A 85 24.98 33.89 -5.36
CA GLN A 85 24.45 33.38 -6.63
C GLN A 85 23.01 32.85 -6.56
N ASN A 86 22.18 33.35 -5.63
CA ASN A 86 20.73 33.24 -5.80
C ASN A 86 20.32 34.14 -6.95
N GLU A 87 19.57 33.61 -7.91
CA GLU A 87 19.29 34.25 -9.18
C GLU A 87 17.80 34.25 -9.51
N MET A 88 17.33 35.38 -10.02
CA MET A 88 16.10 35.49 -10.79
C MET A 88 16.48 35.98 -12.18
N ARG A 89 16.33 35.12 -13.19
CA ARG A 89 16.68 35.40 -14.58
C ARG A 89 15.44 35.35 -15.46
N MET A 90 15.30 36.30 -16.37
CA MET A 90 14.28 36.33 -17.42
C MET A 90 14.96 36.48 -18.77
N GLU A 91 14.61 35.63 -19.74
CA GLU A 91 15.09 35.69 -21.12
C GLU A 91 13.95 36.15 -22.02
N ASP A 92 14.18 37.22 -22.79
CA ASP A 92 13.20 37.85 -23.68
C ASP A 92 13.47 37.55 -25.16
N ARG A 93 14.38 36.61 -25.45
CA ARG A 93 14.61 36.17 -26.83
C ARG A 93 13.34 35.50 -27.37
N GLU A 94 12.77 36.09 -28.42
CA GLU A 94 11.55 35.62 -29.06
C GLU A 94 11.60 34.11 -29.38
N GLY A 95 10.57 33.38 -28.93
CA GLY A 95 10.43 31.93 -29.08
C GLY A 95 11.29 31.08 -28.13
N HIS A 96 12.11 31.71 -27.28
CA HIS A 96 12.98 31.07 -26.30
C HIS A 96 12.83 31.72 -24.91
N GLU A 97 11.67 32.30 -24.64
CA GLU A 97 11.39 32.99 -23.42
C GLU A 97 11.40 32.02 -22.23
N HIS A 98 12.04 32.44 -21.14
CA HIS A 98 12.05 31.66 -19.92
C HIS A 98 12.29 32.49 -18.67
N ILE A 99 11.83 31.96 -17.54
CA ILE A 99 12.12 32.46 -16.20
C ILE A 99 12.82 31.36 -15.41
N HIS A 100 13.96 31.68 -14.83
CA HIS A 100 14.69 30.81 -13.91
C HIS A 100 14.77 31.49 -12.55
N LEU A 101 14.32 30.80 -11.51
CA LEU A 101 14.52 31.19 -10.12
C LEU A 101 15.36 30.10 -9.44
N THR A 102 16.61 30.41 -9.13
CA THR A 102 17.59 29.40 -8.70
C THR A 102 18.31 29.80 -7.41
N THR A 103 18.68 28.78 -6.63
CA THR A 103 19.67 28.89 -5.58
C THR A 103 20.74 27.81 -5.77
N PRO A 104 22.04 28.12 -5.59
CA PRO A 104 23.10 27.12 -5.77
C PRO A 104 23.04 25.98 -4.75
N PHE A 105 22.40 26.22 -3.59
CA PHE A 105 22.27 25.20 -2.57
C PHE A 105 21.44 24.03 -3.12
N GLN A 106 22.13 22.90 -3.33
CA GLN A 106 21.55 21.65 -3.82
C GLN A 106 20.80 21.82 -5.15
N THR A 107 21.28 22.76 -5.97
CA THR A 107 20.74 23.04 -7.30
C THR A 107 19.21 23.18 -7.29
N SER A 108 18.68 23.99 -6.36
CA SER A 108 17.24 24.12 -6.18
C SER A 108 16.68 25.21 -7.09
N GLU A 109 15.76 24.84 -7.99
CA GLU A 109 15.35 25.66 -9.13
C GLU A 109 13.85 25.55 -9.42
N LEU A 110 13.25 26.68 -9.81
CA LEU A 110 12.00 26.76 -10.54
C LEU A 110 12.29 27.33 -11.93
N ASN A 111 12.09 26.52 -12.97
CA ASN A 111 12.34 26.87 -14.35
C ASN A 111 11.01 26.86 -15.13
N LEU A 112 10.71 27.93 -15.87
CA LEU A 112 9.46 28.11 -16.63
C LEU A 112 9.78 28.53 -18.07
N GLY A 113 9.13 27.94 -19.07
CA GLY A 113 9.30 28.26 -20.49
C GLY A 113 10.37 27.39 -21.18
N HIS A 114 11.23 28.01 -21.98
CA HIS A 114 12.34 27.36 -22.70
C HIS A 114 13.57 27.16 -21.80
N MET A 115 13.75 25.95 -21.26
CA MET A 115 14.81 25.67 -20.29
C MET A 115 16.13 25.34 -20.99
N VAL A 116 17.21 25.97 -20.53
CA VAL A 116 18.56 25.75 -21.07
C VAL A 116 19.56 25.28 -20.02
N ASP A 117 20.57 24.53 -20.46
CA ASP A 117 21.73 24.14 -19.64
C ASP A 117 22.76 25.28 -19.48
N GLY A 118 23.90 24.99 -18.84
CA GLY A 118 24.99 25.95 -18.64
C GLY A 118 25.62 26.48 -19.95
N ASP A 119 25.56 25.69 -21.02
CA ASP A 119 26.02 26.05 -22.36
C ASP A 119 24.94 26.77 -23.20
N ARG A 120 23.78 27.06 -22.59
CA ARG A 120 22.60 27.65 -23.24
C ARG A 120 21.96 26.75 -24.29
N LYS A 121 22.19 25.43 -24.23
CA LYS A 121 21.49 24.46 -25.07
C LYS A 121 20.16 24.10 -24.42
N GLU A 122 19.15 23.91 -25.25
CA GLU A 122 17.84 23.46 -24.78
C GLU A 122 17.95 22.12 -24.06
N ARG A 123 17.35 22.05 -22.86
CA ARG A 123 17.23 20.82 -22.06
C ARG A 123 15.78 20.42 -21.80
N GLY A 124 14.82 21.30 -22.07
CA GLY A 124 13.39 21.01 -21.92
C GLY A 124 12.51 22.24 -22.12
N GLN A 125 11.21 22.01 -22.16
CA GLN A 125 10.19 23.04 -22.28
C GLN A 125 9.05 22.78 -21.28
N GLY A 126 8.46 23.83 -20.72
CA GLY A 126 7.34 23.74 -19.80
C GLY A 126 7.68 24.29 -18.42
N ALA A 127 7.47 23.50 -17.37
CA ALA A 127 7.79 23.89 -16.00
C ALA A 127 8.57 22.76 -15.30
N GLU A 128 9.64 23.11 -14.59
CA GLU A 128 10.44 22.19 -13.79
C GLU A 128 10.62 22.77 -12.39
N LEU A 129 10.26 21.98 -11.38
CA LEU A 129 10.66 22.19 -9.99
C LEU A 129 11.68 21.11 -9.64
N ARG A 130 12.93 21.50 -9.39
CA ARG A 130 14.05 20.59 -9.14
C ARG A 130 14.79 20.98 -7.87
N THR A 131 15.29 19.97 -7.16
CA THR A 131 16.33 20.10 -6.12
C THR A 131 16.99 18.73 -5.94
N ASP A 132 18.23 18.71 -5.46
CA ASP A 132 18.89 17.48 -5.00
C ASP A 132 18.45 17.09 -3.56
N GLU A 133 17.61 17.91 -2.92
CA GLU A 133 16.98 17.69 -1.60
C GLU A 133 15.50 17.32 -1.72
N HIS A 134 14.77 17.42 -0.61
CA HIS A 134 13.34 17.14 -0.55
C HIS A 134 12.49 18.16 -1.31
N VAL A 135 11.54 17.67 -2.11
CA VAL A 135 10.41 18.46 -2.64
C VAL A 135 9.16 18.15 -1.83
N ALA A 136 8.52 19.18 -1.28
CA ALA A 136 7.24 19.05 -0.61
C ALA A 136 6.17 19.90 -1.32
N VAL A 137 5.14 19.25 -1.86
CA VAL A 137 3.95 19.90 -2.41
C VAL A 137 2.80 19.69 -1.42
N ARG A 138 2.29 20.76 -0.83
CA ARG A 138 1.24 20.70 0.20
C ARG A 138 0.10 21.68 -0.11
N GLY A 139 -1.08 21.15 -0.40
CA GLY A 139 -2.32 21.91 -0.51
C GLY A 139 -3.31 21.50 0.57
N ALA A 140 -3.52 22.34 1.58
CA ALA A 140 -4.41 22.02 2.71
C ALA A 140 -5.89 21.85 2.29
N LYS A 141 -6.26 22.36 1.11
CA LYS A 141 -7.58 22.19 0.48
C LYS A 141 -7.58 21.13 -0.62
N GLY A 142 -6.51 20.34 -0.75
CA GLY A 142 -6.33 19.31 -1.78
C GLY A 142 -5.25 19.65 -2.81
N VAL A 143 -4.92 18.67 -3.65
CA VAL A 143 -3.93 18.76 -4.73
C VAL A 143 -4.48 18.13 -6.00
N LEU A 144 -4.43 18.86 -7.12
CA LEU A 144 -4.73 18.36 -8.45
C LEU A 144 -3.41 18.16 -9.21
N VAL A 145 -3.18 16.95 -9.71
CA VAL A 145 -2.06 16.61 -10.60
C VAL A 145 -2.65 16.13 -11.92
N SER A 146 -2.60 16.96 -12.95
CA SER A 146 -3.31 16.71 -14.21
C SER A 146 -2.39 16.83 -15.42
N ALA A 147 -2.54 15.90 -16.37
CA ALA A 147 -2.00 15.99 -17.72
C ALA A 147 -3.07 16.39 -18.75
N GLU A 148 -4.23 16.87 -18.29
CA GLU A 148 -5.29 17.40 -19.16
C GLU A 148 -4.87 18.75 -19.75
N ALA A 149 -5.20 18.97 -21.02
CA ALA A 149 -4.84 20.20 -21.70
C ALA A 149 -5.75 21.37 -21.26
N GLN A 150 -5.13 22.50 -20.90
CA GLN A 150 -5.82 23.76 -20.64
C GLN A 150 -5.14 24.92 -21.40
N PRO A 151 -5.30 25.01 -22.74
CA PRO A 151 -4.58 25.97 -23.56
C PRO A 151 -4.85 27.42 -23.13
N GLY A 152 -3.77 28.20 -23.02
CA GLY A 152 -3.82 29.60 -22.62
C GLY A 152 -4.32 29.86 -21.19
N ALA A 153 -4.39 28.83 -20.33
CA ALA A 153 -4.90 28.93 -18.96
C ALA A 153 -6.28 29.63 -18.88
N THR A 154 -7.16 29.35 -19.84
CA THR A 154 -8.45 30.03 -20.01
C THR A 154 -9.57 29.55 -19.07
N GLY A 155 -9.38 28.40 -18.42
CA GLY A 155 -10.33 27.84 -17.44
C GLY A 155 -9.93 28.14 -15.99
N GLN A 156 -10.61 27.47 -15.05
CA GLN A 156 -10.28 27.59 -13.63
C GLN A 156 -9.01 26.79 -13.29
N GLN A 157 -8.28 27.21 -12.25
CA GLN A 157 -7.10 26.49 -11.77
C GLN A 157 -7.37 25.01 -11.43
N LEU A 158 -8.59 24.71 -10.97
CA LEU A 158 -9.04 23.37 -10.58
C LEU A 158 -10.02 22.77 -11.59
N ASP A 159 -9.98 23.20 -12.85
CA ASP A 159 -10.78 22.56 -13.90
C ASP A 159 -10.34 21.09 -14.04
N MET A 160 -11.27 20.18 -13.72
CA MET A 160 -11.02 18.75 -13.57
C MET A 160 -12.13 17.91 -14.21
N GLU A 161 -13.00 18.52 -15.02
CA GLU A 161 -14.15 17.84 -15.64
C GLU A 161 -13.75 16.55 -16.40
N PRO A 162 -12.66 16.52 -17.20
CA PRO A 162 -12.24 15.27 -17.85
C PRO A 162 -11.88 14.16 -16.84
N GLY A 163 -11.20 14.51 -15.74
CA GLY A 163 -10.84 13.56 -14.68
C GLY A 163 -12.07 13.06 -13.90
N ILE A 164 -13.04 13.95 -13.64
CA ILE A 164 -14.30 13.58 -12.98
C ILE A 164 -15.14 12.66 -13.87
N ALA A 165 -15.20 12.92 -15.18
CA ALA A 165 -15.90 12.05 -16.12
C ALA A 165 -15.36 10.61 -16.13
N LEU A 166 -14.05 10.42 -15.97
CA LEU A 166 -13.44 9.08 -15.83
C LEU A 166 -13.91 8.36 -14.55
N PHE A 167 -14.03 9.08 -13.42
CA PHE A 167 -14.57 8.51 -12.19
C PHE A 167 -16.06 8.20 -12.30
N GLU A 168 -16.85 9.06 -12.93
CA GLU A 168 -18.28 8.82 -13.16
C GLU A 168 -18.50 7.59 -14.04
N GLN A 169 -17.67 7.40 -15.08
CA GLN A 169 -17.68 6.19 -15.90
C GLN A 169 -17.30 4.94 -15.08
N ALA A 170 -16.29 5.03 -14.22
CA ALA A 170 -15.87 3.94 -13.36
C ALA A 170 -16.97 3.55 -12.35
N LEU A 171 -17.69 4.54 -11.80
CA LEU A 171 -18.84 4.31 -10.91
C LEU A 171 -19.97 3.57 -11.61
N GLN A 172 -20.31 3.97 -12.84
CA GLN A 172 -21.34 3.28 -13.64
C GLN A 172 -20.96 1.82 -13.92
N GLN A 173 -19.68 1.55 -14.20
CA GLN A 173 -19.18 0.18 -14.39
C GLN A 173 -19.27 -0.63 -13.09
N MET A 174 -18.88 -0.05 -11.96
CA MET A 174 -18.97 -0.73 -10.67
C MET A 174 -20.41 -1.00 -10.25
N GLN A 175 -21.34 -0.07 -10.50
CA GLN A 175 -22.77 -0.29 -10.29
C GLN A 175 -23.26 -1.52 -11.07
N ALA A 176 -22.96 -1.59 -12.36
CA ALA A 176 -23.41 -2.72 -13.19
C ALA A 176 -22.82 -4.06 -12.72
N LEU A 177 -21.59 -4.06 -12.19
CA LEU A 177 -20.97 -5.23 -11.57
C LEU A 177 -21.60 -5.59 -10.21
N ALA A 178 -21.94 -4.60 -9.40
CA ALA A 178 -22.64 -4.77 -8.14
C ALA A 178 -24.02 -5.42 -8.36
N ASP A 179 -24.81 -4.89 -9.31
CA ASP A 179 -26.13 -5.45 -9.66
C ASP A 179 -26.00 -6.92 -10.13
N ALA A 180 -24.95 -7.23 -10.90
CA ALA A 180 -24.67 -8.58 -11.35
C ALA A 180 -24.23 -9.52 -10.21
N ALA A 181 -23.51 -8.99 -9.22
CA ALA A 181 -23.11 -9.73 -8.03
C ALA A 181 -24.31 -10.07 -7.15
N GLU A 182 -25.20 -9.10 -6.90
CA GLU A 182 -26.45 -9.32 -6.15
C GLU A 182 -27.32 -10.39 -6.83
N ALA A 183 -27.48 -10.31 -8.15
CA ALA A 183 -28.23 -11.30 -8.92
C ALA A 183 -27.62 -12.71 -8.85
N ALA A 184 -26.29 -12.81 -8.66
CA ALA A 184 -25.56 -14.06 -8.51
C ALA A 184 -25.38 -14.50 -7.04
N GLN A 185 -25.99 -13.79 -6.08
CA GLN A 185 -25.80 -13.99 -4.64
C GLN A 185 -24.33 -13.89 -4.18
N ALA A 186 -23.50 -13.18 -4.95
CA ALA A 186 -22.16 -12.77 -4.56
C ALA A 186 -22.22 -11.43 -3.81
N VAL A 187 -21.16 -11.07 -3.08
CA VAL A 187 -21.12 -9.78 -2.38
C VAL A 187 -20.86 -8.66 -3.39
N ALA A 188 -21.75 -7.68 -3.41
CA ALA A 188 -21.63 -6.49 -4.23
C ALA A 188 -20.50 -5.58 -3.74
N ALA A 189 -19.78 -4.98 -4.68
CA ALA A 189 -18.81 -3.94 -4.36
C ALA A 189 -19.52 -2.70 -3.81
N ASP A 190 -18.94 -2.07 -2.79
CA ASP A 190 -19.49 -0.85 -2.18
C ASP A 190 -19.23 0.38 -3.06
N TYR A 191 -20.00 0.49 -4.14
CA TYR A 191 -19.96 1.64 -5.04
C TYR A 191 -20.49 2.93 -4.36
N THR A 192 -21.24 2.81 -3.25
CA THR A 192 -21.77 3.98 -2.53
C THR A 192 -20.64 4.74 -1.84
N GLN A 193 -19.70 4.03 -1.21
CA GLN A 193 -18.50 4.66 -0.64
C GLN A 193 -17.59 5.23 -1.73
N GLN A 194 -17.47 4.57 -2.88
CA GLN A 194 -16.75 5.13 -4.02
C GLN A 194 -17.37 6.44 -4.50
N LYS A 195 -18.71 6.49 -4.58
CA LYS A 195 -19.44 7.70 -4.96
C LYS A 195 -19.24 8.82 -3.95
N ALA A 196 -19.30 8.52 -2.65
CA ALA A 196 -19.06 9.49 -1.59
C ALA A 196 -17.64 10.07 -1.66
N LEU A 197 -16.62 9.24 -1.92
CA LEU A 197 -15.25 9.71 -2.15
C LEU A 197 -15.19 10.72 -3.31
N LEU A 198 -15.85 10.42 -4.43
CA LEU A 198 -15.89 11.33 -5.57
C LEU A 198 -16.62 12.64 -5.24
N GLU A 199 -17.88 12.57 -4.79
CA GLU A 199 -18.77 13.72 -4.67
C GLU A 199 -18.42 14.64 -3.49
N ASP A 200 -17.97 14.07 -2.36
CA ASP A 200 -17.76 14.82 -1.12
C ASP A 200 -16.30 15.23 -0.91
N THR A 201 -15.36 14.62 -1.63
CA THR A 201 -13.92 14.84 -1.44
C THR A 201 -13.21 15.28 -2.71
N LEU A 202 -13.28 14.49 -3.79
CA LEU A 202 -12.44 14.71 -4.98
C LEU A 202 -13.00 15.76 -5.94
N LYS A 203 -14.31 15.78 -6.17
CA LYS A 203 -14.97 16.77 -7.02
C LYS A 203 -14.78 18.16 -6.44
N ASP A 204 -14.24 19.07 -7.24
CA ASP A 204 -13.83 20.43 -6.87
C ASP A 204 -12.82 20.49 -5.70
N LEU A 205 -12.21 19.34 -5.34
CA LEU A 205 -11.41 19.18 -4.12
C LEU A 205 -12.12 19.79 -2.88
N LYS A 206 -13.39 19.45 -2.66
CA LYS A 206 -14.18 19.92 -1.50
C LYS A 206 -13.54 19.62 -0.15
N LYS A 207 -12.71 18.57 -0.08
CA LYS A 207 -11.89 18.22 1.09
C LYS A 207 -10.43 18.00 0.66
N ALA A 208 -9.55 17.78 1.63
CA ALA A 208 -8.11 17.56 1.41
C ALA A 208 -7.83 16.18 0.77
N GLY A 209 -8.16 16.04 -0.52
CA GLY A 209 -7.84 14.89 -1.36
C GLY A 209 -6.72 15.19 -2.37
N ILE A 210 -6.24 14.14 -3.04
CA ILE A 210 -5.36 14.26 -4.20
C ILE A 210 -6.07 13.61 -5.38
N LEU A 211 -6.24 14.36 -6.47
CA LEU A 211 -6.75 13.86 -7.74
C LEU A 211 -5.61 13.82 -8.75
N VAL A 212 -5.35 12.64 -9.32
CA VAL A 212 -4.39 12.43 -10.40
C VAL A 212 -5.14 12.02 -11.66
N SER A 213 -5.02 12.78 -12.74
CA SER A 213 -5.70 12.51 -14.02
C SER A 213 -4.76 12.65 -15.21
N ALA A 214 -4.86 11.72 -16.15
CA ALA A 214 -4.13 11.79 -17.41
C ALA A 214 -4.90 11.08 -18.53
N PRO A 215 -5.10 11.71 -19.70
CA PRO A 215 -5.91 11.14 -20.77
C PRO A 215 -5.21 9.97 -21.50
N ALA A 216 -3.88 9.89 -21.41
CA ALA A 216 -3.05 8.86 -22.05
C ALA A 216 -2.53 7.78 -21.08
N GLY A 217 -2.95 7.82 -19.81
CA GLY A 217 -2.58 6.85 -18.78
C GLY A 217 -1.63 7.38 -17.70
N VAL A 218 -1.53 6.63 -16.61
CA VAL A 218 -0.70 6.94 -15.42
C VAL A 218 0.19 5.73 -15.13
N GLY A 219 1.49 5.98 -14.95
CA GLY A 219 2.46 4.97 -14.55
C GLY A 219 2.97 5.21 -13.13
N ILE A 220 2.93 4.19 -12.27
CA ILE A 220 3.49 4.22 -10.92
C ILE A 220 4.46 3.04 -10.81
N VAL A 221 5.74 3.35 -10.64
CA VAL A 221 6.83 2.36 -10.64
C VAL A 221 7.80 2.63 -9.49
N SER A 222 8.46 1.57 -9.00
CA SER A 222 9.46 1.64 -7.94
C SER A 222 10.57 0.63 -8.22
N GLY A 223 11.82 1.01 -7.95
CA GLY A 223 12.95 0.07 -7.96
C GLY A 223 12.98 -0.85 -6.72
N GLY A 224 12.15 -0.56 -5.71
CA GLY A 224 11.98 -1.33 -4.48
C GLY A 224 10.54 -1.78 -4.28
N HIS A 225 9.96 -1.44 -3.13
CA HIS A 225 8.57 -1.76 -2.81
C HIS A 225 7.60 -0.69 -3.35
N LEU A 226 6.38 -1.11 -3.67
CA LEU A 226 5.21 -0.25 -3.86
C LEU A 226 4.15 -0.71 -2.86
N GLN A 227 3.67 0.19 -2.02
CA GLN A 227 2.63 -0.08 -1.02
C GLN A 227 1.45 0.85 -1.24
N LEU A 228 0.25 0.27 -1.34
CA LEU A 228 -1.02 0.98 -1.40
C LEU A 228 -1.82 0.60 -0.15
N SER A 229 -2.27 1.59 0.61
CA SER A 229 -2.98 1.39 1.87
C SER A 229 -4.03 2.46 2.03
N ALA A 230 -5.21 2.05 2.50
CA ALA A 230 -6.31 2.92 2.86
C ALA A 230 -6.90 2.43 4.19
N GLU A 231 -7.29 3.35 5.08
CA GLU A 231 -7.96 3.00 6.35
C GLU A 231 -9.38 2.46 6.13
N GLN A 232 -10.04 2.94 5.08
CA GLN A 232 -11.37 2.49 4.68
C GLN A 232 -11.25 1.50 3.51
N ASN A 233 -11.42 1.97 2.27
CA ASN A 233 -11.53 1.10 1.11
C ASN A 233 -10.38 1.31 0.12
N LEU A 234 -9.83 0.21 -0.39
CA LEU A 234 -8.99 0.20 -1.58
C LEU A 234 -9.84 -0.23 -2.77
N ILE A 235 -10.02 0.68 -3.74
CA ILE A 235 -10.91 0.50 -4.87
C ILE A 235 -10.09 0.51 -6.17
N ALA A 236 -10.24 -0.52 -6.98
CA ALA A 236 -9.61 -0.64 -8.28
C ALA A 236 -10.65 -1.00 -9.34
N THR A 237 -10.85 -0.11 -10.32
CA THR A 237 -11.81 -0.30 -11.41
C THR A 237 -11.07 -0.23 -12.75
N ALA A 238 -11.38 -1.17 -13.64
CA ALA A 238 -10.89 -1.17 -15.01
C ALA A 238 -12.06 -1.40 -15.98
N GLY A 239 -12.19 -0.54 -17.00
CA GLY A 239 -13.17 -0.75 -18.07
C GLY A 239 -12.80 -1.86 -19.05
N GLY A 240 -11.52 -2.30 -19.02
CA GLY A 240 -10.99 -3.43 -19.78
C GLY A 240 -10.64 -4.61 -18.84
N ASN A 241 -9.40 -5.06 -18.90
CA ASN A 241 -8.89 -6.13 -18.03
C ASN A 241 -8.18 -5.54 -16.80
N ALA A 242 -8.17 -6.30 -15.70
CA ALA A 242 -7.27 -6.10 -14.57
C ALA A 242 -6.30 -7.29 -14.50
N ASP A 243 -5.03 -7.06 -14.85
CA ASP A 243 -4.00 -8.09 -14.88
C ASP A 243 -3.07 -7.96 -13.66
N VAL A 244 -3.03 -8.99 -12.82
CA VAL A 244 -2.16 -9.05 -11.63
C VAL A 244 -1.10 -10.12 -11.83
N GLY A 245 0.13 -9.69 -12.16
CA GLY A 245 1.28 -10.56 -12.38
C GLY A 245 2.22 -10.60 -11.17
N VAL A 246 2.51 -11.79 -10.65
CA VAL A 246 3.48 -11.96 -9.55
C VAL A 246 4.44 -13.11 -9.85
N MET A 247 5.74 -12.83 -9.86
CA MET A 247 6.77 -13.81 -10.22
C MET A 247 7.02 -14.90 -9.17
N LYS A 248 6.78 -14.58 -7.89
CA LYS A 248 7.03 -15.51 -6.78
C LYS A 248 5.74 -16.04 -6.19
N ARG A 249 4.99 -15.21 -5.49
CA ARG A 249 3.81 -15.62 -4.73
C ARG A 249 2.81 -14.49 -4.65
N LEU A 250 1.58 -14.79 -5.07
CA LEU A 250 0.40 -13.98 -4.77
C LEU A 250 -0.23 -14.50 -3.47
N THR A 251 -0.48 -13.63 -2.51
CA THR A 251 -1.19 -13.94 -1.26
C THR A 251 -2.35 -12.97 -1.14
N VAL A 252 -3.55 -13.51 -0.91
CA VAL A 252 -4.78 -12.74 -0.71
C VAL A 252 -5.39 -13.21 0.59
N ALA A 253 -5.67 -12.27 1.49
CA ALA A 253 -6.30 -12.53 2.77
C ALA A 253 -7.34 -11.45 3.04
N ALA A 254 -8.52 -11.86 3.49
CA ALA A 254 -9.58 -10.97 3.95
C ALA A 254 -9.92 -11.33 5.40
N GLY A 255 -10.23 -10.32 6.22
CA GLY A 255 -10.64 -10.53 7.61
C GLY A 255 -12.06 -11.07 7.78
N ASP A 256 -12.87 -10.99 6.72
CA ASP A 256 -14.28 -11.43 6.71
C ASP A 256 -14.53 -12.39 5.54
N LEU A 257 -14.62 -11.88 4.30
CA LEU A 257 -14.98 -12.67 3.13
C LEU A 257 -14.06 -12.45 1.93
N LEU A 258 -13.78 -13.52 1.19
CA LEU A 258 -13.29 -13.48 -0.19
C LEU A 258 -14.44 -13.86 -1.14
N SER A 259 -14.81 -12.95 -2.05
CA SER A 259 -15.85 -13.21 -3.06
C SER A 259 -15.26 -13.07 -4.48
N PHE A 260 -15.49 -14.06 -5.32
CA PHE A 260 -15.09 -14.07 -6.73
C PHE A 260 -16.30 -14.29 -7.62
N LEU A 261 -16.50 -13.41 -8.60
CA LEU A 261 -17.59 -13.50 -9.57
C LEU A 261 -17.06 -13.36 -11.00
N ALA A 262 -17.51 -14.25 -11.88
CA ALA A 262 -17.30 -14.13 -13.31
C ALA A 262 -18.65 -14.25 -14.02
N GLN A 263 -19.14 -13.16 -14.60
CA GLN A 263 -20.50 -13.09 -15.17
C GLN A 263 -20.66 -13.90 -16.46
N LYS A 264 -19.62 -14.00 -17.29
CA LYS A 264 -19.73 -14.50 -18.68
C LYS A 264 -18.87 -15.72 -18.96
N SER A 265 -17.56 -15.64 -18.67
CA SER A 265 -16.58 -16.63 -19.14
C SER A 265 -16.15 -17.65 -18.09
N GLY A 266 -16.81 -17.64 -16.92
CA GLY A 266 -16.53 -18.56 -15.81
C GLY A 266 -15.20 -18.31 -15.10
N ILE A 267 -14.86 -19.21 -14.18
CA ILE A 267 -13.66 -19.16 -13.35
C ILE A 267 -12.72 -20.30 -13.76
N LYS A 268 -11.42 -20.01 -13.86
CA LYS A 268 -10.37 -20.98 -14.15
C LYS A 268 -9.29 -20.94 -13.07
N ILE A 269 -9.06 -22.06 -12.40
CA ILE A 269 -8.05 -22.21 -11.35
C ILE A 269 -7.15 -23.39 -11.74
N PHE A 270 -5.87 -23.11 -12.00
CA PHE A 270 -4.90 -24.12 -12.40
C PHE A 270 -3.64 -24.03 -11.53
N ALA A 271 -3.12 -25.18 -11.12
CA ALA A 271 -1.75 -25.32 -10.65
C ALA A 271 -0.99 -26.18 -11.67
N ALA A 272 -0.06 -25.58 -12.42
CA ALA A 272 0.74 -26.32 -13.41
C ALA A 272 1.63 -27.39 -12.73
N LYS A 273 2.08 -27.09 -11.52
CA LYS A 273 2.75 -27.99 -10.59
C LYS A 273 2.31 -27.65 -9.17
N GLY A 274 2.40 -28.61 -8.27
CA GLY A 274 2.00 -28.44 -6.87
C GLY A 274 0.53 -28.80 -6.62
N LYS A 275 0.20 -28.95 -5.34
CA LYS A 275 -1.13 -29.34 -4.86
C LYS A 275 -2.11 -28.17 -4.96
N VAL A 276 -3.33 -28.44 -5.42
CA VAL A 276 -4.47 -27.55 -5.20
C VAL A 276 -5.18 -28.00 -3.93
N GLU A 277 -5.37 -27.08 -3.00
CA GLU A 277 -6.02 -27.33 -1.72
C GLU A 277 -7.13 -26.31 -1.50
N ILE A 278 -8.34 -26.80 -1.23
CA ILE A 278 -9.53 -26.00 -0.97
C ILE A 278 -10.16 -26.58 0.30
N GLN A 279 -10.42 -25.74 1.30
CA GLN A 279 -10.93 -26.16 2.60
C GLN A 279 -11.92 -25.13 3.14
N ALA A 280 -12.98 -25.62 3.79
CA ALA A 280 -13.79 -24.85 4.72
C ALA A 280 -13.45 -25.39 6.13
N GLN A 281 -12.62 -24.66 6.87
CA GLN A 281 -12.01 -25.18 8.10
C GLN A 281 -12.93 -25.14 9.33
N GLY A 282 -13.93 -24.27 9.31
CA GLY A 282 -14.90 -24.11 10.40
C GLY A 282 -16.37 -24.18 9.96
N ASP A 283 -16.64 -24.46 8.68
CA ASP A 283 -18.00 -24.40 8.13
C ASP A 283 -18.18 -25.34 6.92
N GLU A 284 -19.36 -25.32 6.32
CA GLU A 284 -19.73 -26.10 5.15
C GLU A 284 -18.94 -25.71 3.89
N MET A 285 -18.65 -26.71 3.05
CA MET A 285 -18.21 -26.51 1.68
C MET A 285 -19.32 -26.95 0.72
N ALA A 286 -19.83 -26.02 -0.09
CA ALA A 286 -20.80 -26.30 -1.14
C ALA A 286 -20.16 -26.23 -2.53
N LEU A 287 -20.39 -27.25 -3.37
CA LEU A 287 -20.02 -27.28 -4.78
C LEU A 287 -21.23 -27.68 -5.62
N ALA A 288 -21.74 -26.74 -6.42
CA ALA A 288 -22.94 -26.93 -7.23
C ALA A 288 -22.73 -26.46 -8.67
N ALA A 289 -23.41 -27.12 -9.61
CA ALA A 289 -23.49 -26.70 -11.00
C ALA A 289 -24.91 -26.97 -11.54
N LEU A 290 -25.39 -26.09 -12.43
CA LEU A 290 -26.65 -26.30 -13.14
C LEU A 290 -26.58 -27.47 -14.14
N LYS A 291 -25.37 -27.72 -14.66
CA LYS A 291 -25.05 -28.82 -15.56
C LYS A 291 -24.18 -29.84 -14.83
N ASP A 292 -23.41 -30.62 -15.57
CA ASP A 292 -22.60 -31.70 -15.04
C ASP A 292 -21.50 -31.21 -14.09
N ILE A 293 -21.29 -31.96 -13.01
CA ILE A 293 -20.08 -31.91 -12.20
C ILE A 293 -19.22 -33.13 -12.56
N THR A 294 -17.98 -32.91 -13.00
CA THR A 294 -17.03 -33.97 -13.29
C THR A 294 -15.87 -33.95 -12.30
N ILE A 295 -15.67 -35.05 -11.58
CA ILE A 295 -14.56 -35.25 -10.64
C ILE A 295 -13.75 -36.44 -11.15
N SER A 296 -12.47 -36.25 -11.45
CA SER A 296 -11.61 -37.30 -11.99
C SER A 296 -10.20 -37.23 -11.44
N SER A 297 -9.58 -38.41 -11.30
CA SER A 297 -8.15 -38.58 -11.10
C SER A 297 -7.63 -39.43 -12.25
N THR A 298 -6.67 -38.93 -13.02
CA THR A 298 -6.18 -39.60 -14.23
C THR A 298 -5.17 -40.71 -13.94
N ASP A 299 -4.34 -40.53 -12.91
CA ASP A 299 -3.27 -41.47 -12.52
C ASP A 299 -3.35 -41.88 -11.04
N GLY A 300 -4.22 -41.21 -10.27
CA GLY A 300 -4.37 -41.43 -8.84
C GLY A 300 -5.66 -42.15 -8.47
N ARG A 301 -6.15 -41.84 -7.26
CA ARG A 301 -7.39 -42.38 -6.70
C ARG A 301 -8.35 -41.26 -6.33
N LEU A 302 -9.65 -41.54 -6.43
CA LEU A 302 -10.68 -40.72 -5.80
C LEU A 302 -10.93 -41.23 -4.38
N VAL A 303 -10.89 -40.33 -3.39
CA VAL A 303 -11.16 -40.64 -1.99
C VAL A 303 -12.28 -39.74 -1.50
N LEU A 304 -13.41 -40.35 -1.12
CA LEU A 304 -14.56 -39.68 -0.52
C LEU A 304 -14.72 -40.22 0.90
N THR A 305 -14.51 -39.37 1.89
CA THR A 305 -14.56 -39.75 3.31
C THR A 305 -15.40 -38.75 4.08
N ALA A 306 -16.23 -39.27 4.98
CA ALA A 306 -17.02 -38.46 5.91
C ALA A 306 -17.06 -39.17 7.27
N ALA A 307 -17.07 -38.39 8.36
CA ALA A 307 -17.15 -38.93 9.71
C ALA A 307 -18.54 -39.51 10.03
N LYS A 308 -19.60 -38.96 9.43
CA LYS A 308 -20.99 -39.36 9.68
C LYS A 308 -21.54 -40.22 8.55
N GLU A 309 -21.48 -39.73 7.32
CA GLU A 309 -22.17 -40.36 6.19
C GLU A 309 -21.61 -39.93 4.84
N VAL A 310 -21.51 -40.87 3.90
CA VAL A 310 -21.32 -40.59 2.47
C VAL A 310 -22.61 -40.96 1.73
N TRP A 311 -23.17 -40.02 1.00
CA TRP A 311 -24.40 -40.19 0.20
C TRP A 311 -24.12 -39.93 -1.29
N ILE A 312 -24.42 -40.89 -2.14
CA ILE A 312 -24.29 -40.79 -3.59
C ILE A 312 -25.64 -41.19 -4.20
N GLY A 313 -26.36 -40.24 -4.82
CA GLY A 313 -27.69 -40.55 -5.33
C GLY A 313 -28.12 -39.71 -6.53
N ALA A 314 -29.06 -40.25 -7.29
CA ALA A 314 -29.66 -39.62 -8.46
C ALA A 314 -31.09 -40.16 -8.69
N GLY A 315 -32.05 -39.28 -8.97
CA GLY A 315 -33.42 -39.67 -9.36
C GLY A 315 -34.15 -40.57 -8.37
N GLY A 316 -33.84 -40.47 -7.07
CA GLY A 316 -34.40 -41.33 -6.01
C GLY A 316 -33.63 -42.64 -5.75
N SER A 317 -32.67 -43.01 -6.60
CA SER A 317 -31.73 -44.11 -6.33
C SER A 317 -30.51 -43.59 -5.57
N TYR A 318 -29.93 -44.38 -4.66
CA TYR A 318 -28.76 -43.97 -3.89
C TYR A 318 -27.94 -45.12 -3.33
N ILE A 319 -26.68 -44.81 -3.01
CA ILE A 319 -25.80 -45.58 -2.14
C ILE A 319 -25.48 -44.69 -0.94
N ARG A 320 -25.81 -45.18 0.25
CA ARG A 320 -25.53 -44.53 1.52
C ARG A 320 -24.55 -45.39 2.31
N ILE A 321 -23.47 -44.78 2.79
CA ILE A 321 -22.43 -45.44 3.58
C ILE A 321 -22.31 -44.71 4.92
N ASN A 322 -22.51 -45.43 6.02
CA ASN A 322 -22.32 -44.91 7.38
C ASN A 322 -21.67 -45.97 8.29
N ALA A 323 -21.54 -45.67 9.58
CA ALA A 323 -20.89 -46.57 10.54
C ALA A 323 -21.63 -47.90 10.77
N GLU A 324 -22.94 -47.96 10.50
CA GLU A 324 -23.75 -49.15 10.76
C GLU A 324 -23.84 -50.08 9.55
N ARG A 325 -23.93 -49.52 8.33
CA ARG A 325 -24.25 -50.28 7.12
C ARG A 325 -23.87 -49.55 5.83
N ILE A 326 -23.91 -50.32 4.74
CA ILE A 326 -24.04 -49.81 3.38
C ILE A 326 -25.48 -50.08 2.94
N GLU A 327 -26.20 -49.04 2.53
CA GLU A 327 -27.58 -49.11 2.04
C GLU A 327 -27.60 -48.76 0.54
N ASN A 328 -28.08 -49.71 -0.28
CA ASN A 328 -28.24 -49.56 -1.72
C ASN A 328 -29.75 -49.56 -2.02
N GLY A 329 -30.32 -48.37 -2.26
CA GLY A 329 -31.76 -48.17 -2.41
C GLY A 329 -32.13 -47.67 -3.81
N THR A 330 -33.20 -48.22 -4.39
CA THR A 330 -33.76 -47.74 -5.67
C THR A 330 -35.26 -48.05 -5.73
N PRO A 331 -36.07 -47.19 -6.39
CA PRO A 331 -37.46 -47.50 -6.70
C PRO A 331 -37.64 -48.53 -7.82
N GLY A 332 -36.58 -48.83 -8.59
CA GLY A 332 -36.60 -49.79 -9.69
C GLY A 332 -35.82 -51.07 -9.36
N ASP A 333 -35.29 -51.72 -10.39
CA ASP A 333 -34.49 -52.93 -10.25
C ASP A 333 -33.02 -52.60 -9.90
N ILE A 334 -32.41 -53.43 -9.05
CA ILE A 334 -30.95 -53.45 -8.87
C ILE A 334 -30.38 -54.45 -9.88
N LEU A 335 -29.68 -53.95 -10.90
CA LEU A 335 -29.05 -54.77 -11.94
C LEU A 335 -27.54 -54.90 -11.70
N GLU A 336 -27.12 -56.04 -11.14
CA GLU A 336 -25.71 -56.36 -10.93
C GLU A 336 -25.19 -57.26 -12.06
N LYS A 337 -24.24 -56.76 -12.85
CA LYS A 337 -23.57 -57.52 -13.92
C LYS A 337 -22.12 -57.80 -13.52
N CYS A 338 -21.81 -59.04 -13.16
CA CYS A 338 -20.45 -59.43 -12.76
C CYS A 338 -20.10 -60.85 -13.24
N ALA A 339 -18.80 -61.14 -13.31
CA ALA A 339 -18.30 -62.49 -13.61
C ALA A 339 -18.36 -63.44 -12.39
N TYR A 340 -18.36 -62.88 -11.17
CA TYR A 340 -18.42 -63.60 -9.91
C TYR A 340 -19.04 -62.70 -8.83
N TRP A 341 -19.95 -63.26 -8.04
CA TRP A 341 -20.52 -62.62 -6.86
C TRP A 341 -20.43 -63.57 -5.66
N GLY A 342 -19.83 -63.10 -4.57
CA GLY A 342 -19.64 -63.90 -3.36
C GLY A 342 -19.72 -63.04 -2.10
N LYS A 343 -20.47 -63.50 -1.09
CA LYS A 343 -20.60 -62.82 0.19
C LYS A 343 -19.61 -63.39 1.20
N GLN A 344 -18.44 -62.76 1.28
CA GLN A 344 -17.41 -63.10 2.26
C GLN A 344 -17.78 -62.55 3.66
N GLY A 345 -17.10 -63.01 4.71
CA GLY A 345 -17.25 -62.48 6.06
C GLY A 345 -16.93 -60.98 6.15
N PRO A 346 -17.36 -60.29 7.22
CA PRO A 346 -17.10 -58.86 7.38
C PRO A 346 -15.59 -58.57 7.46
N GLN A 347 -15.17 -57.48 6.83
CA GLN A 347 -13.80 -56.97 6.88
C GLN A 347 -13.87 -55.45 7.12
N THR A 348 -13.01 -54.93 8.00
CA THR A 348 -12.93 -53.50 8.31
C THR A 348 -11.58 -52.97 7.87
N GLN A 349 -11.57 -51.86 7.13
CA GLN A 349 -10.38 -51.04 6.89
C GLN A 349 -10.61 -49.67 7.51
N SER A 350 -9.70 -49.24 8.38
CA SER A 350 -9.65 -47.86 8.85
C SER A 350 -8.81 -47.06 7.85
N LEU A 351 -9.46 -46.23 7.05
CA LEU A 351 -8.76 -45.04 6.55
C LEU A 351 -8.71 -44.08 7.73
N ALA A 352 -7.51 -43.63 8.12
CA ALA A 352 -7.39 -42.46 8.97
C ALA A 352 -8.11 -41.31 8.24
N ALA A 353 -9.33 -40.98 8.67
CA ALA A 353 -9.95 -39.72 8.31
C ALA A 353 -8.92 -38.66 8.70
N ASN A 354 -8.49 -37.82 7.75
CA ASN A 354 -7.40 -36.86 7.93
C ASN A 354 -7.54 -36.17 9.29
N GLY A 355 -6.82 -36.68 10.28
CA GLY A 355 -6.65 -36.02 11.55
C GLY A 355 -5.79 -34.82 11.21
N TRP A 356 -6.33 -33.63 11.45
CA TRP A 356 -5.63 -32.38 11.26
C TRP A 356 -4.26 -32.47 11.93
N GLU A 357 -3.18 -32.43 11.14
CA GLU A 357 -1.83 -32.34 11.70
C GLU A 357 -1.64 -30.93 12.25
N GLY A 358 -1.63 -30.83 13.58
CA GLY A 358 -1.10 -29.67 14.29
C GLY A 358 -2.15 -28.89 15.07
N THR A 359 -2.45 -29.34 16.29
CA THR A 359 -2.75 -28.40 17.37
C THR A 359 -1.42 -27.95 18.00
N PRO A 360 -1.18 -26.65 18.21
CA PRO A 360 0.12 -26.12 18.62
C PRO A 360 0.48 -26.35 20.10
N PHE A 361 -0.41 -26.95 20.90
CA PHE A 361 -0.18 -27.19 22.32
C PHE A 361 -0.12 -28.70 22.61
N ASN A 362 1.11 -29.19 22.72
CA ASN A 362 1.45 -30.53 23.19
C ASN A 362 2.00 -30.42 24.62
N GLU A 363 1.19 -30.71 25.63
CA GLU A 363 1.62 -30.70 27.03
C GLU A 363 1.88 -32.13 27.53
N HIS A 364 3.07 -32.35 28.10
CA HIS A 364 3.41 -33.57 28.82
C HIS A 364 3.45 -33.28 30.31
N PHE A 365 2.61 -33.98 31.09
CA PHE A 365 2.66 -33.90 32.55
C PHE A 365 3.34 -35.14 33.10
N ARG A 366 4.44 -34.93 33.84
CA ARG A 366 5.08 -35.98 34.63
C ARG A 366 4.55 -35.93 36.05
N VAL A 367 4.02 -37.06 36.51
CA VAL A 367 3.51 -37.23 37.86
C VAL A 367 4.61 -37.86 38.70
N GLN A 368 4.98 -37.18 39.78
CA GLN A 368 5.92 -37.69 40.78
C GLN A 368 5.21 -37.99 42.09
N LEU A 369 5.63 -39.04 42.76
CA LEU A 369 5.25 -39.36 44.12
C LEU A 369 5.92 -38.36 45.08
N PRO A 370 5.42 -38.20 46.33
CA PRO A 370 6.01 -37.28 47.31
C PRO A 370 7.50 -37.53 47.64
N ASN A 371 7.99 -38.73 47.35
CA ASN A 371 9.40 -39.12 47.50
C ASN A 371 10.28 -38.75 46.28
N GLY A 372 9.72 -38.08 45.26
CA GLY A 372 10.41 -37.66 44.03
C GLY A 372 10.48 -38.74 42.94
N GLU A 373 10.01 -39.96 43.19
CA GLU A 373 9.99 -41.02 42.18
C GLU A 373 8.84 -40.84 41.20
N ALA A 374 9.03 -41.29 39.95
CA ALA A 374 7.95 -41.29 38.96
C ALA A 374 6.78 -42.17 39.43
N ALA A 375 5.56 -41.67 39.36
CA ALA A 375 4.36 -42.43 39.67
C ALA A 375 4.03 -43.37 38.50
N LYS A 376 4.71 -44.51 38.41
CA LYS A 376 4.59 -45.48 37.31
C LYS A 376 3.30 -46.30 37.42
N ASN A 377 2.68 -46.61 36.29
CA ASN A 377 1.51 -47.51 36.18
C ASN A 377 0.34 -47.14 37.12
N ARG A 378 0.14 -45.86 37.41
CA ARG A 378 -0.99 -45.38 38.20
C ARG A 378 -2.13 -44.94 37.28
N ALA A 379 -3.33 -45.46 37.58
CA ALA A 379 -4.55 -44.96 36.97
C ALA A 379 -4.73 -43.48 37.33
N TYR A 380 -5.13 -42.68 36.35
CA TYR A 380 -5.48 -41.27 36.54
C TYR A 380 -6.76 -40.94 35.77
N ILE A 381 -7.45 -39.92 36.24
CA ILE A 381 -8.56 -39.29 35.54
C ILE A 381 -8.19 -37.83 35.35
N LEU A 382 -8.15 -37.41 34.09
CA LEU A 382 -7.87 -36.04 33.67
C LEU A 382 -9.17 -35.39 33.24
N THR A 383 -9.54 -34.30 33.90
CA THR A 383 -10.72 -33.49 33.57
C THR A 383 -10.26 -32.23 32.83
N ARG A 384 -10.77 -32.03 31.62
CA ARG A 384 -10.54 -30.83 30.80
C ARG A 384 -11.43 -29.66 31.23
N ALA A 385 -11.16 -28.46 30.72
CA ALA A 385 -11.92 -27.26 31.07
C ALA A 385 -13.39 -27.33 30.61
N ASP A 386 -13.67 -28.11 29.56
CA ASP A 386 -15.01 -28.42 29.04
C ASP A 386 -15.76 -29.50 29.83
N GLY A 387 -15.14 -30.07 30.86
CA GLY A 387 -15.70 -31.15 31.69
C GLY A 387 -15.49 -32.55 31.13
N GLY A 388 -14.82 -32.71 29.98
CA GLY A 388 -14.48 -34.02 29.42
C GLY A 388 -13.50 -34.79 30.32
N GLU A 389 -13.81 -36.05 30.62
CA GLU A 389 -12.95 -36.94 31.42
C GLU A 389 -12.15 -37.91 30.54
N ILE A 390 -10.83 -37.94 30.72
CA ILE A 390 -9.92 -38.88 30.08
C ILE A 390 -9.35 -39.81 31.15
N HIS A 391 -9.57 -41.11 30.96
CA HIS A 391 -9.09 -42.16 31.84
C HIS A 391 -7.82 -42.75 31.24
N GLY A 392 -6.75 -42.85 32.02
CA GLY A 392 -5.48 -43.38 31.55
C GLY A 392 -4.65 -44.00 32.66
N VAL A 393 -3.51 -44.55 32.28
CA VAL A 393 -2.49 -45.09 33.19
C VAL A 393 -1.16 -44.43 32.85
N THR A 394 -0.43 -43.96 33.85
CA THR A 394 0.90 -43.36 33.65
C THR A 394 1.91 -44.40 33.17
N ASP A 395 2.84 -43.99 32.31
CA ASP A 395 3.86 -44.88 31.77
C ASP A 395 5.02 -45.17 32.74
N ALA A 396 6.07 -45.84 32.24
CA ALA A 396 7.27 -46.19 33.00
C ALA A 396 8.08 -44.99 33.52
N GLU A 397 7.82 -43.78 33.00
CA GLU A 397 8.45 -42.52 33.39
C GLU A 397 7.50 -41.60 34.18
N GLY A 398 6.27 -42.07 34.47
CA GLY A 398 5.24 -41.32 35.19
C GLY A 398 4.55 -40.27 34.32
N LEU A 399 4.66 -40.36 32.98
CA LEU A 399 3.99 -39.46 32.06
C LEU A 399 2.54 -39.87 31.84
N ILE A 400 1.65 -38.89 31.76
CA ILE A 400 0.29 -39.09 31.25
C ILE A 400 0.27 -39.03 29.71
N GLY A 401 -0.75 -39.60 29.09
CA GLY A 401 -0.92 -39.55 27.63
C GLY A 401 -0.94 -38.11 27.10
N LEU A 402 -0.33 -37.91 25.92
CA LEU A 402 -0.20 -36.61 25.25
C LEU A 402 -1.54 -35.87 25.19
N GLN A 403 -1.59 -34.67 25.76
CA GLN A 403 -2.77 -33.80 25.63
C GLN A 403 -2.58 -32.88 24.42
N GLN A 404 -3.50 -33.00 23.47
CA GLN A 404 -3.59 -32.16 22.28
C GLN A 404 -4.75 -31.19 22.46
N GLY A 405 -4.47 -29.89 22.42
CA GLY A 405 -5.46 -28.82 22.63
C GLY A 405 -5.26 -27.63 21.69
N VAL A 406 -6.35 -26.94 21.33
CA VAL A 406 -6.33 -25.76 20.44
C VAL A 406 -5.91 -24.48 21.19
N SER A 407 -5.97 -24.49 22.52
CA SER A 407 -5.57 -23.40 23.42
C SER A 407 -4.98 -23.94 24.74
N VAL A 408 -4.39 -23.06 25.56
CA VAL A 408 -3.95 -23.39 26.93
C VAL A 408 -5.19 -23.55 27.81
N GLU A 409 -5.42 -24.77 28.33
CA GLU A 409 -6.55 -25.09 29.19
C GLU A 409 -6.09 -25.49 30.59
N GLY A 410 -6.88 -25.13 31.61
CA GLY A 410 -6.66 -25.60 32.97
C GLY A 410 -7.05 -27.08 33.11
N LEU A 411 -6.08 -27.95 33.33
CA LEU A 411 -6.29 -29.38 33.50
C LEU A 411 -6.35 -29.77 34.98
N ARG A 412 -7.30 -30.62 35.35
CA ARG A 412 -7.36 -31.20 36.70
C ARG A 412 -7.10 -32.70 36.64
N ILE A 413 -6.05 -33.15 37.31
CA ILE A 413 -5.70 -34.57 37.39
C ILE A 413 -6.09 -35.09 38.77
N ARG A 414 -6.85 -36.18 38.81
CA ARG A 414 -7.17 -36.92 40.04
C ARG A 414 -6.68 -38.37 39.94
N PHE A 415 -6.08 -38.86 41.01
CA PHE A 415 -5.69 -40.26 41.14
C PHE A 415 -6.77 -40.98 41.98
N PRO A 416 -7.50 -41.95 41.41
CA PRO A 416 -8.41 -42.77 42.21
C PRO A 416 -7.61 -43.61 43.20
N ASP A 417 -7.95 -43.53 44.48
CA ASP A 417 -7.28 -44.28 45.53
C ASP A 417 -7.48 -45.79 45.32
N SER A 418 -6.37 -46.51 45.27
CA SER A 418 -6.38 -47.97 45.29
C SER A 418 -6.54 -48.48 46.72
N SER A 419 -7.69 -49.12 46.95
CA SER A 419 -7.98 -50.21 47.90
C SER A 419 -8.74 -49.93 49.22
N ASN A 420 -9.77 -50.76 49.39
CA ASN A 420 -10.44 -51.14 50.64
C ASN A 420 -9.50 -51.31 51.84
N GLY A 421 -9.94 -50.76 52.99
CA GLY A 421 -9.91 -51.47 54.28
C GLY A 421 -8.84 -51.07 55.30
N GLY A 422 -9.29 -50.47 56.42
CA GLY A 422 -8.72 -50.76 57.75
C GLY A 422 -7.96 -49.65 58.48
N ILE A 423 -8.66 -49.03 59.44
CA ILE A 423 -8.26 -48.46 60.75
C ILE A 423 -6.75 -48.51 61.13
N ALA A 424 -6.16 -47.37 61.53
CA ALA A 424 -5.66 -47.11 62.90
C ALA A 424 -4.87 -45.78 63.01
N SER A 425 -5.24 -45.02 64.05
CA SER A 425 -4.61 -43.86 64.74
C SER A 425 -4.07 -42.70 63.92
#